data_AF-A0A846WLW8-F1
#
_entry.id   AF-A0A846WLW8-F1
#
_cell.length_a   1.000
_cell.length_b   1.000
_cell.length_c   1.000
_cell.angle_alpha   90.00
_cell.angle_beta   90.00
_cell.angle_gamma   90.00
#
_symmetry.space_group_name_H-M   'P 1'
#
loop_
_entity.id
_entity.type
_entity.pdbx_description
1 polymer ?
#
loop_
_entity_poly.entity_id
_entity_poly.type
_entity_poly.pdbx_seq_one_letter_code
_entity_poly.pdbx_strand_id
1 'polypeptide(L)'
;MTTEPTAFTATERALGLHHTVATAVADLIDNSIDAGATHVLLRFLQSGRRITGLRVIDDGRGMDADTIDAAMRYGVQRAYGVADQGHFGVGLKAASLSQADTVTVYSHAAENLPVARRLAVDDRHDPPRLSTLPDADAEKVITAARPRFPFETGTVVEWRGIRTFPNTASAQEQVAWLETVVGDLVAHLGLVFHRLIATGLAITIDVLDEAIGRAGAPRTVRGIDPFGYRVSGRAGYPRPLAALGRDAVQAHIWPARSSAPEYKLGGLPGRDSQGFFVYRNDRLLHAGGWLGVLRPRPDWALARVSVDLDDVLAQHITINPEKSGVTLDATLSAALHQALTDDYLDDAATTAVAARRLQRRPISVVEPGIGLPDDVADEFADSFSFVDTADPVAIGWRVLAADRFFEVDLESRTLWLNARFRTQLGGRRRSADDVPVLRTLVYLLAQDMFDAVRHSARQVEQMDAWQRVLIAALAADEGSPK
;
A
#
# COMPACT_ATOMS: atom_id res chain seq x y z
N MET A 1 6.54 -1.23 -51.00
CA MET A 1 6.53 -2.54 -50.33
C MET A 1 5.80 -2.34 -49.02
N THR A 2 4.52 -2.72 -48.98
CA THR A 2 3.61 -2.54 -47.85
C THR A 2 3.93 -3.56 -46.76
N THR A 3 4.51 -3.10 -45.65
CA THR A 3 4.66 -3.91 -44.44
C THR A 3 3.33 -3.97 -43.72
N GLU A 4 2.75 -5.17 -43.61
CA GLU A 4 1.56 -5.44 -42.80
C GLU A 4 1.81 -5.07 -41.32
N PRO A 5 0.79 -4.60 -40.59
CA PRO A 5 0.89 -4.36 -39.15
C PRO A 5 0.97 -5.70 -38.42
N THR A 6 2.10 -5.96 -37.75
CA THR A 6 2.25 -7.13 -36.89
C THR A 6 1.25 -7.04 -35.74
N ALA A 7 0.27 -7.95 -35.71
CA ALA A 7 -0.67 -8.08 -34.61
C ALA A 7 0.07 -8.32 -33.28
N PHE A 8 -0.53 -7.87 -32.18
CA PHE A 8 -0.08 -8.18 -30.83
C PHE A 8 0.30 -9.64 -30.67
N THR A 9 1.43 -9.93 -30.04
CA THR A 9 1.62 -11.27 -29.49
C THR A 9 0.69 -11.44 -28.29
N ALA A 10 0.07 -12.61 -28.15
CA ALA A 10 -0.83 -12.92 -27.03
C ALA A 10 -0.16 -12.66 -25.66
N THR A 11 1.17 -12.78 -25.61
CA THR A 11 2.02 -12.50 -24.46
C THR A 11 1.97 -11.03 -24.05
N GLU A 12 2.13 -10.08 -24.97
CA GLU A 12 2.14 -8.64 -24.66
C GLU A 12 0.79 -8.13 -24.15
N ARG A 13 -0.30 -8.77 -24.58
CA ARG A 13 -1.66 -8.50 -24.08
C ARG A 13 -1.88 -9.04 -22.67
N ALA A 14 -1.35 -10.23 -22.36
CA ALA A 14 -1.44 -10.80 -21.02
C ALA A 14 -0.71 -9.94 -19.98
N LEU A 15 0.43 -9.33 -20.35
CA LEU A 15 1.20 -8.46 -19.46
C LEU A 15 0.46 -7.19 -19.05
N GLY A 16 -0.35 -6.61 -19.95
CA GLY A 16 -1.14 -5.41 -19.63
C GLY A 16 -2.24 -5.64 -18.59
N LEU A 17 -2.85 -6.83 -18.55
CA LEU A 17 -4.07 -7.12 -17.77
C LEU A 17 -3.90 -7.10 -16.25
N HIS A 18 -2.67 -7.06 -15.75
CA HIS A 18 -2.35 -7.18 -14.32
C HIS A 18 -1.77 -5.89 -13.69
N HIS A 19 -1.57 -4.83 -14.48
CA HIS A 19 -1.11 -3.55 -13.95
C HIS A 19 -2.20 -2.85 -13.13
N THR A 20 -1.83 -2.35 -11.95
CA THR A 20 -2.63 -1.34 -11.25
C THR A 20 -2.32 0.04 -11.84
N VAL A 21 -3.17 1.03 -11.55
CA VAL A 21 -2.89 2.43 -11.93
C VAL A 21 -1.52 2.86 -11.39
N ALA A 22 -1.16 2.44 -10.18
CA ALA A 22 0.10 2.82 -9.55
C ALA A 22 1.32 2.24 -10.27
N THR A 23 1.31 0.96 -10.67
CA THR A 23 2.44 0.35 -11.38
C THR A 23 2.57 0.90 -12.80
N ALA A 24 1.45 1.12 -13.49
CA ALA A 24 1.46 1.70 -14.84
C ALA A 24 1.95 3.17 -14.84
N VAL A 25 1.62 3.94 -13.79
CA VAL A 25 2.16 5.30 -13.61
C VAL A 25 3.65 5.26 -13.23
N ALA A 26 4.09 4.31 -12.41
CA ALA A 26 5.51 4.14 -12.10
C ALA A 26 6.33 3.85 -13.37
N ASP A 27 5.82 3.02 -14.29
CA ASP A 27 6.47 2.76 -15.58
C ASP A 27 6.57 4.03 -16.45
N LEU A 28 5.59 4.94 -16.38
CA LEU A 28 5.68 6.23 -17.07
C LEU A 28 6.79 7.10 -16.47
N ILE A 29 6.88 7.14 -15.14
CA ILE A 29 7.90 7.89 -14.42
C ILE A 29 9.30 7.34 -14.70
N ASP A 30 9.47 6.01 -14.82
CA ASP A 30 10.74 5.40 -15.23
C ASP A 30 11.22 5.97 -16.58
N ASN A 31 10.31 6.10 -17.56
CA ASN A 31 10.66 6.69 -18.86
C ASN A 31 11.00 8.18 -18.75
N SER A 32 10.34 8.91 -17.85
CA SER A 32 10.68 10.30 -17.55
C SER A 32 12.10 10.40 -16.95
N ILE A 33 12.47 9.50 -16.04
CA ILE A 33 13.81 9.43 -15.45
C ILE A 33 14.85 9.07 -16.52
N ASP A 34 14.58 8.09 -17.38
CA ASP A 34 15.43 7.75 -18.54
C ASP A 34 15.55 8.93 -19.54
N ALA A 35 14.55 9.81 -19.57
CA ALA A 35 14.55 11.05 -20.34
C ALA A 35 15.38 12.17 -19.68
N GLY A 36 15.90 11.96 -18.46
CA GLY A 36 16.65 12.93 -17.67
C GLY A 36 15.76 13.90 -16.88
N ALA A 37 14.47 13.60 -16.69
CA ALA A 37 13.57 14.45 -15.95
C ALA A 37 13.95 14.53 -14.46
N THR A 38 13.85 15.73 -13.89
CA THR A 38 14.00 15.98 -12.46
C THR A 38 12.68 16.34 -11.79
N HIS A 39 11.67 16.71 -12.58
CA HIS A 39 10.32 17.00 -12.13
C HIS A 39 9.31 16.19 -12.93
N VAL A 40 8.39 15.53 -12.22
CA VAL A 40 7.25 14.85 -12.82
C VAL A 40 5.96 15.27 -12.12
N LEU A 41 4.95 15.64 -12.91
CA LEU A 41 3.62 15.99 -12.45
C LEU A 41 2.60 14.97 -12.97
N LEU A 42 1.89 14.35 -12.04
CA LEU A 42 0.69 13.56 -12.29
C LEU A 42 -0.53 14.48 -12.15
N ARG A 43 -1.26 14.69 -13.24
CA ARG A 43 -2.40 15.61 -13.27
C ARG A 43 -3.67 14.87 -13.65
N PHE A 44 -4.57 14.72 -12.69
CA PHE A 44 -5.92 14.25 -12.98
C PHE A 44 -6.70 15.32 -13.72
N LEU A 45 -7.40 14.93 -14.77
CA LEU A 45 -8.26 15.81 -15.55
C LEU A 45 -9.69 15.64 -15.06
N GLN A 46 -10.35 16.75 -14.75
CA GLN A 46 -11.71 16.77 -14.21
C GLN A 46 -12.59 17.66 -15.07
N SER A 47 -13.75 17.13 -15.48
CA SER A 47 -14.81 17.92 -16.10
C SER A 47 -16.05 17.87 -15.22
N GLY A 48 -16.45 19.02 -14.67
CA GLY A 48 -17.47 19.09 -13.64
C GLY A 48 -17.00 18.35 -12.38
N ARG A 49 -17.58 17.19 -12.08
CA ARG A 49 -17.17 16.33 -10.95
C ARG A 49 -16.49 15.03 -11.38
N ARG A 50 -16.58 14.69 -12.67
CA ARG A 50 -16.05 13.44 -13.22
C ARG A 50 -14.58 13.60 -13.56
N ILE A 51 -13.78 12.60 -13.19
CA ILE A 51 -12.43 12.43 -13.69
C ILE A 51 -12.48 11.87 -15.12
N THR A 52 -11.91 12.61 -16.05
CA THR A 52 -11.97 12.38 -17.51
C THR A 52 -10.65 11.89 -18.07
N GLY A 53 -9.56 11.94 -17.30
CA GLY A 53 -8.25 11.49 -17.74
C GLY A 53 -7.16 11.69 -16.69
N LEU A 54 -5.94 11.31 -17.08
CA LEU A 54 -4.71 11.47 -16.32
C LEU A 54 -3.63 11.94 -17.28
N ARG A 55 -2.80 12.90 -16.85
CA ARG A 55 -1.58 13.30 -17.55
C ARG A 55 -0.37 13.02 -16.68
N VAL A 56 0.69 12.50 -17.29
CA VAL A 56 2.04 12.48 -16.73
C VAL A 56 2.87 13.49 -17.51
N ILE A 57 3.37 14.51 -16.82
CA ILE A 57 4.07 15.66 -17.41
C ILE A 57 5.48 15.68 -16.81
N ASP A 58 6.51 15.58 -17.64
CA ASP A 58 7.92 15.59 -17.21
C ASP A 58 8.74 16.66 -17.90
N ASP A 59 9.79 17.15 -17.23
CA ASP A 59 10.77 18.13 -17.76
C ASP A 59 11.96 17.46 -18.46
N GLY A 60 11.80 16.25 -19.00
CA GLY A 60 12.87 15.53 -19.68
C GLY A 60 13.29 16.19 -21.00
N ARG A 61 14.22 15.55 -21.72
CA ARG A 61 14.74 16.05 -23.02
C ARG A 61 13.70 16.14 -24.15
N GLY A 62 12.53 15.52 -23.98
CA GLY A 62 11.51 15.41 -25.02
C GLY A 62 11.93 14.51 -26.19
N MET A 63 11.12 14.55 -27.25
CA MET A 63 11.31 13.77 -28.49
C MET A 63 10.97 14.64 -29.70
N ASP A 64 11.78 14.51 -30.76
CA ASP A 64 11.45 15.00 -32.09
C ASP A 64 10.51 14.02 -32.83
N ALA A 65 10.15 14.35 -34.08
CA ALA A 65 9.25 13.56 -34.90
C ALA A 65 9.74 12.11 -35.12
N ASP A 66 11.02 11.92 -35.43
CA ASP A 66 11.58 10.59 -35.70
C ASP A 66 11.67 9.75 -34.42
N THR A 67 12.05 10.38 -33.31
CA THR A 67 12.17 9.73 -32.01
C THR A 67 10.82 9.31 -31.47
N ILE A 68 9.78 10.16 -31.58
CA ILE A 68 8.42 9.80 -31.14
C ILE A 68 7.83 8.72 -32.04
N ASP A 69 8.11 8.74 -33.35
CA ASP A 69 7.69 7.67 -34.27
C ASP A 69 8.35 6.33 -33.91
N ALA A 70 9.64 6.33 -33.64
CA ALA A 70 10.35 5.14 -33.17
C ALA A 70 9.84 4.70 -31.78
N ALA A 71 9.55 5.64 -30.88
CA ALA A 71 9.05 5.35 -29.55
C ALA A 71 7.63 4.76 -29.61
N MET A 72 6.81 5.17 -30.57
CA MET A 72 5.40 4.77 -30.68
C MET A 72 5.17 3.56 -31.60
N ARG A 73 6.16 3.16 -32.41
CA ARG A 73 6.12 1.89 -33.18
C ARG A 73 5.94 0.70 -32.24
N TYR A 74 4.87 -0.07 -32.44
CA TYR A 74 4.53 -1.24 -31.63
C TYR A 74 5.39 -2.46 -32.03
N GLY A 75 5.78 -3.31 -31.07
CA GLY A 75 6.49 -4.58 -31.34
C GLY A 75 8.00 -4.50 -31.61
N VAL A 76 8.67 -3.38 -31.34
CA VAL A 76 10.13 -3.25 -31.47
C VAL A 76 10.78 -3.18 -30.08
N GLN A 77 11.56 -4.20 -29.71
CA GLN A 77 12.46 -4.12 -28.56
C GLN A 77 13.56 -3.10 -28.86
N ARG A 78 13.63 -2.02 -28.09
CA ARG A 78 14.79 -1.12 -28.08
C ARG A 78 15.96 -1.82 -27.37
N ALA A 79 17.17 -1.64 -27.88
CA ALA A 79 18.38 -1.94 -27.12
C ALA A 79 18.54 -0.87 -26.03
N TYR A 80 18.38 -1.26 -24.78
CA TYR A 80 18.54 -0.38 -23.62
C TYR A 80 19.99 -0.30 -23.17
N GLY A 81 20.39 0.86 -22.66
CA GLY A 81 21.64 1.01 -21.92
C GLY A 81 21.58 0.29 -20.57
N VAL A 82 22.75 -0.06 -20.03
CA VAL A 82 22.88 -0.70 -18.71
C VAL A 82 22.24 0.16 -17.59
N ALA A 83 22.23 1.48 -17.78
CA ALA A 83 21.70 2.47 -16.84
C ALA A 83 20.18 2.75 -16.96
N ASP A 84 19.51 2.29 -18.03
CA ASP A 84 18.10 2.61 -18.25
C ASP A 84 17.19 1.84 -17.28
N GLN A 85 16.18 2.51 -16.72
CA GLN A 85 15.16 1.93 -15.84
C GLN A 85 14.04 1.24 -16.64
N GLY A 86 13.77 1.70 -17.86
CA GLY A 86 13.00 0.98 -18.86
C GLY A 86 13.80 -0.23 -19.37
N HIS A 87 13.23 -1.43 -19.32
CA HIS A 87 13.89 -2.61 -19.93
C HIS A 87 13.01 -3.32 -20.96
N PHE A 88 11.74 -2.95 -21.03
CA PHE A 88 10.76 -3.54 -21.93
C PHE A 88 10.22 -2.40 -22.81
N GLY A 89 10.71 -2.27 -24.05
CA GLY A 89 10.20 -1.32 -25.06
C GLY A 89 8.72 -1.53 -25.45
N VAL A 90 8.06 -2.42 -24.73
CA VAL A 90 6.69 -2.88 -24.83
C VAL A 90 5.85 -2.49 -23.60
N GLY A 91 6.49 -2.32 -22.44
CA GLY A 91 5.82 -2.11 -21.14
C GLY A 91 4.99 -0.83 -21.09
N LEU A 92 5.54 0.29 -21.59
CA LEU A 92 4.84 1.58 -21.61
C LEU A 92 3.49 1.53 -22.32
N LYS A 93 3.45 0.90 -23.51
CA LYS A 93 2.27 0.89 -24.38
C LYS A 93 1.25 -0.12 -23.89
N ALA A 94 1.71 -1.30 -23.47
CA ALA A 94 0.86 -2.35 -22.95
C ALA A 94 0.25 -1.95 -21.59
N ALA A 95 1.03 -1.35 -20.69
CA ALA A 95 0.53 -0.84 -19.41
C ALA A 95 -0.42 0.36 -19.60
N SER A 96 -0.08 1.31 -20.48
CA SER A 96 -0.98 2.45 -20.71
C SER A 96 -2.29 2.06 -21.38
N LEU A 97 -2.26 1.17 -22.40
CA LEU A 97 -3.46 0.69 -23.08
C LEU A 97 -4.26 -0.32 -22.25
N SER A 98 -3.69 -0.92 -21.19
CA SER A 98 -4.48 -1.71 -20.25
C SER A 98 -5.33 -0.83 -19.34
N GLN A 99 -4.82 0.34 -18.97
CA GLN A 99 -5.53 1.30 -18.13
C GLN A 99 -6.55 2.14 -18.92
N ALA A 100 -6.26 2.49 -20.18
CA ALA A 100 -7.02 3.48 -20.95
C ALA A 100 -7.33 3.06 -22.39
N ASP A 101 -8.43 3.59 -22.94
CA ASP A 101 -8.81 3.38 -24.34
C ASP A 101 -7.94 4.19 -25.31
N THR A 102 -7.43 5.34 -24.86
CA THR A 102 -6.57 6.19 -25.66
C THR A 102 -5.38 6.70 -24.87
N VAL A 103 -4.20 6.62 -25.48
CA VAL A 103 -2.94 7.14 -24.97
C VAL A 103 -2.39 8.10 -26.01
N THR A 104 -2.25 9.38 -25.64
CA THR A 104 -1.64 10.38 -26.51
C THR A 104 -0.35 10.88 -25.87
N VAL A 105 0.74 10.84 -26.64
CA VAL A 105 2.03 11.39 -26.25
C VAL A 105 2.22 12.68 -27.01
N TYR A 106 2.38 13.78 -26.27
CA TYR A 106 2.81 15.08 -26.77
C TYR A 106 4.24 15.30 -26.27
N SER A 107 5.16 15.72 -27.12
CA SER A 107 6.55 15.92 -26.72
C SER A 107 7.16 17.12 -27.40
N HIS A 108 8.06 17.79 -26.69
CA HIS A 108 8.79 18.95 -27.18
C HIS A 108 10.27 18.78 -26.82
N ALA A 109 11.10 18.60 -27.85
CA ALA A 109 12.55 18.59 -27.72
C ALA A 109 13.13 19.97 -28.05
N ALA A 110 14.31 20.27 -27.51
CA ALA A 110 15.01 21.52 -27.80
C ALA A 110 15.17 21.72 -29.31
N GLU A 111 14.96 22.97 -29.76
CA GLU A 111 15.08 23.38 -31.17
C GLU A 111 14.13 22.67 -32.16
N ASN A 112 13.15 21.90 -31.67
CA ASN A 112 12.18 21.19 -32.48
C ASN A 112 10.76 21.71 -32.23
N LEU A 113 9.87 21.55 -33.20
CA LEU A 113 8.46 21.82 -32.98
C LEU A 113 7.83 20.75 -32.08
N PRO A 114 6.83 21.09 -31.26
CA PRO A 114 6.04 20.10 -30.53
C PRO A 114 5.39 19.08 -31.47
N VAL A 115 5.51 17.80 -31.12
CA VAL A 115 4.96 16.67 -31.90
C VAL A 115 4.02 15.83 -31.06
N ALA A 116 3.08 15.16 -31.71
CA ALA A 116 2.15 14.28 -31.02
C ALA A 116 1.81 13.00 -31.79
N ARG A 117 1.66 11.92 -31.02
CA ARG A 117 1.23 10.60 -31.50
C ARG A 117 0.18 10.04 -30.56
N ARG A 118 -0.84 9.40 -31.12
CA ARG A 118 -1.93 8.78 -30.37
C ARG A 118 -2.07 7.31 -30.73
N LEU A 119 -2.12 6.47 -29.70
CA LEU A 119 -2.57 5.09 -29.77
C LEU A 119 -4.00 5.03 -29.22
N ALA A 120 -4.92 4.48 -30.01
CA ALA A 120 -6.31 4.29 -29.61
C ALA A 120 -6.78 2.86 -29.88
N VAL A 121 -7.63 2.34 -29.00
CA VAL A 121 -8.21 1.00 -29.06
C VAL A 121 -9.74 1.16 -28.93
N ASP A 122 -10.52 0.61 -29.85
CA ASP A 122 -11.99 0.70 -29.80
C ASP A 122 -12.59 -0.39 -28.89
N ASP A 123 -12.16 -1.64 -29.03
CA ASP A 123 -12.43 -2.74 -28.10
C ASP A 123 -11.13 -3.34 -27.56
N ARG A 124 -11.13 -3.84 -26.33
CA ARG A 124 -9.96 -4.46 -25.66
C ARG A 124 -9.26 -5.55 -26.48
N HIS A 125 -9.93 -6.17 -27.45
CA HIS A 125 -9.35 -7.20 -28.30
C HIS A 125 -8.79 -6.68 -29.63
N ASP A 126 -9.05 -5.41 -29.97
CA ASP A 126 -8.61 -4.82 -31.23
C ASP A 126 -7.12 -4.43 -31.21
N PRO A 127 -6.45 -4.43 -32.38
CA PRO A 127 -5.12 -3.83 -32.51
C PRO A 127 -5.18 -2.30 -32.33
N PRO A 128 -4.22 -1.66 -31.61
CA PRO A 128 -4.20 -0.23 -31.44
C PRO A 128 -3.91 0.44 -32.77
N ARG A 129 -4.61 1.53 -33.02
CA ARG A 129 -4.34 2.38 -34.18
C ARG A 129 -3.43 3.53 -33.75
N LEU A 130 -2.26 3.58 -34.39
CA LEU A 130 -1.34 4.70 -34.28
C LEU A 130 -1.78 5.81 -35.23
N SER A 131 -1.88 7.04 -34.71
CA SER A 131 -2.22 8.23 -35.47
C SER A 131 -1.26 9.38 -35.13
N THR A 132 -0.89 10.14 -36.14
CA THR A 132 -0.17 11.40 -36.00
C THR A 132 -1.18 12.53 -35.83
N LEU A 133 -0.99 13.33 -34.78
CA LEU A 133 -1.82 14.51 -34.56
C LEU A 133 -1.12 15.76 -35.14
N PRO A 134 -1.87 16.79 -35.53
CA PRO A 134 -1.29 18.04 -36.03
C PRO A 134 -0.36 18.70 -35.01
N ASP A 135 0.76 19.26 -35.48
CA ASP A 135 1.74 19.94 -34.62
C ASP A 135 1.11 21.12 -33.84
N ALA A 136 0.15 21.82 -34.44
CA ALA A 136 -0.60 22.89 -33.77
C ALA A 136 -1.41 22.39 -32.55
N ASP A 137 -1.93 21.17 -32.59
CA ASP A 137 -2.61 20.56 -31.44
C ASP A 137 -1.59 20.18 -30.36
N ALA A 138 -0.41 19.72 -30.76
CA ALA A 138 0.68 19.41 -29.83
C ALA A 138 1.18 20.66 -29.11
N GLU A 139 1.44 21.73 -29.86
CA GLU A 139 1.86 23.03 -29.32
C GLU A 139 0.84 23.59 -28.32
N LYS A 140 -0.45 23.49 -28.64
CA LYS A 140 -1.53 23.91 -27.75
C LYS A 140 -1.49 23.15 -26.42
N VAL A 141 -1.32 21.83 -26.44
CA VAL A 141 -1.29 21.00 -25.21
C VAL A 141 -0.04 21.28 -24.39
N ILE A 142 1.14 21.34 -25.02
CA ILE A 142 2.42 21.66 -24.35
C ILE A 142 2.33 23.04 -23.69
N THR A 143 1.85 24.06 -24.40
CA THR A 143 1.70 25.42 -23.87
C THR A 143 0.68 25.51 -22.73
N ALA A 144 -0.39 24.72 -22.80
CA ALA A 144 -1.43 24.68 -21.78
C ALA A 144 -1.04 23.83 -20.55
N ALA A 145 0.03 23.01 -20.62
CA ALA A 145 0.42 22.11 -19.55
C ALA A 145 0.80 22.87 -18.27
N ARG A 146 1.51 24.01 -18.39
CA ARG A 146 1.87 24.94 -17.30
C ARG A 146 2.10 24.25 -15.94
N PRO A 147 3.08 23.31 -15.86
CA PRO A 147 3.43 22.70 -14.58
C PRO A 147 4.04 23.75 -13.64
N ARG A 148 4.14 23.43 -12.35
CA ARG A 148 4.74 24.33 -11.34
C ARG A 148 6.27 24.14 -11.25
N PHE A 149 6.92 23.93 -12.39
CA PHE A 149 8.37 23.81 -12.58
C PHE A 149 8.73 24.33 -13.99
N PRO A 150 10.01 24.68 -14.26
CA PRO A 150 10.43 25.10 -15.59
C PRO A 150 10.16 24.02 -16.65
N PHE A 151 9.48 24.37 -17.73
CA PHE A 151 9.05 23.42 -18.76
C PHE A 151 9.42 23.93 -20.14
N GLU A 152 10.73 23.86 -20.44
CA GLU A 152 11.31 24.26 -21.72
C GLU A 152 11.26 23.10 -22.71
N THR A 153 11.67 21.91 -22.27
CA THR A 153 11.51 20.64 -22.97
C THR A 153 10.72 19.67 -22.10
N GLY A 154 10.19 18.62 -22.71
CA GLY A 154 9.54 17.56 -21.94
C GLY A 154 8.49 16.78 -22.68
N THR A 155 7.80 15.93 -21.94
CA THR A 155 6.77 15.05 -22.48
C THR A 155 5.50 15.14 -21.64
N VAL A 156 4.35 15.09 -22.32
CA VAL A 156 3.02 14.94 -21.72
C VAL A 156 2.43 13.64 -22.26
N VAL A 157 2.27 12.65 -21.39
CA VAL A 157 1.51 11.44 -21.70
C VAL A 157 0.11 11.58 -21.14
N GLU A 158 -0.90 11.59 -22.01
CA GLU A 158 -2.31 11.71 -21.64
C GLU A 158 -3.04 10.38 -21.83
N TRP A 159 -3.74 9.96 -20.78
CA TRP A 159 -4.68 8.85 -20.79
C TRP A 159 -6.12 9.38 -20.81
N ARG A 160 -6.95 8.83 -21.71
CA ARG A 160 -8.40 9.08 -21.82
C ARG A 160 -9.16 7.76 -21.92
N GLY A 161 -10.40 7.74 -21.41
CA GLY A 161 -11.19 6.51 -21.33
C GLY A 161 -10.58 5.52 -20.34
N ILE A 162 -10.24 5.98 -19.13
CA ILE A 162 -9.58 5.15 -18.12
C ILE A 162 -10.61 4.17 -17.53
N ARG A 163 -10.35 2.86 -17.67
CA ARG A 163 -11.33 1.80 -17.40
C ARG A 163 -11.53 1.51 -15.92
N THR A 164 -10.52 1.78 -15.10
CA THR A 164 -10.54 1.58 -13.64
C THR A 164 -11.24 2.71 -12.90
N PHE A 165 -11.56 3.82 -13.57
CA PHE A 165 -12.18 4.97 -12.92
C PHE A 165 -13.68 4.73 -12.78
N PRO A 166 -14.28 5.04 -11.61
CA PRO A 166 -15.66 4.71 -11.34
C PRO A 166 -16.60 5.45 -12.30
N ASN A 167 -17.45 4.69 -12.98
CA ASN A 167 -18.51 5.21 -13.84
C ASN A 167 -19.78 5.52 -13.02
N THR A 168 -19.63 6.07 -11.81
CA THR A 168 -20.76 6.43 -10.93
C THR A 168 -21.23 7.86 -11.17
N ALA A 169 -22.52 8.11 -10.96
CA ALA A 169 -23.11 9.45 -10.96
C ALA A 169 -22.99 10.15 -9.59
N SER A 170 -22.59 9.44 -8.54
CA SER A 170 -22.46 9.99 -7.19
C SER A 170 -21.21 10.85 -7.06
N ALA A 171 -21.41 12.13 -6.74
CA ALA A 171 -20.33 13.08 -6.50
C ALA A 171 -19.44 12.70 -5.31
N GLN A 172 -20.03 12.15 -4.25
CA GLN A 172 -19.29 11.76 -3.04
C GLN A 172 -18.40 10.55 -3.30
N GLU A 173 -18.89 9.57 -4.06
CA GLU A 173 -18.11 8.38 -4.42
C GLU A 173 -16.92 8.73 -5.31
N GLN A 174 -17.08 9.67 -6.26
CA GLN A 174 -15.99 10.12 -7.12
C GLN A 174 -14.88 10.81 -6.32
N VAL A 175 -15.24 11.66 -5.35
CA VAL A 175 -14.27 12.33 -4.48
C VAL A 175 -13.56 11.32 -3.58
N ALA A 176 -14.30 10.43 -2.92
CA ALA A 176 -13.72 9.40 -2.05
C ALA A 176 -12.77 8.48 -2.83
N TRP A 177 -13.17 8.06 -4.02
CA TRP A 177 -12.32 7.26 -4.89
C TRP A 177 -11.04 8.00 -5.30
N LEU A 178 -11.14 9.28 -5.69
CA LEU A 178 -9.96 10.07 -6.07
C LEU A 178 -9.00 10.21 -4.89
N GLU A 179 -9.51 10.48 -3.69
CA GLU A 179 -8.70 10.54 -2.48
C GLU A 179 -7.97 9.22 -2.21
N THR A 180 -8.64 8.08 -2.36
CA THR A 180 -8.03 6.76 -2.24
C THR A 180 -6.94 6.54 -3.29
N VAL A 181 -7.24 6.74 -4.57
CA VAL A 181 -6.26 6.52 -5.66
C VAL A 181 -5.06 7.45 -5.55
N VAL A 182 -5.27 8.71 -5.19
CA VAL A 182 -4.18 9.66 -4.94
C VAL A 182 -3.36 9.22 -3.72
N GLY A 183 -4.00 8.74 -2.65
CA GLY A 183 -3.32 8.18 -1.48
C GLY A 183 -2.45 6.98 -1.84
N ASP A 184 -2.99 6.04 -2.61
CA ASP A 184 -2.29 4.84 -3.08
C ASP A 184 -1.10 5.20 -3.98
N LEU A 185 -1.27 6.16 -4.90
CA LEU A 185 -0.19 6.69 -5.73
C LEU A 185 0.91 7.33 -4.90
N VAL A 186 0.56 8.19 -3.94
CA VAL A 186 1.56 8.83 -3.05
C VAL A 186 2.35 7.78 -2.27
N ALA A 187 1.68 6.79 -1.70
CA ALA A 187 2.33 5.72 -0.93
C ALA A 187 3.22 4.85 -1.83
N HIS A 188 2.70 4.41 -2.98
CA HIS A 188 3.43 3.53 -3.89
C HIS A 188 4.65 4.23 -4.52
N LEU A 189 4.47 5.43 -5.08
CA LEU A 189 5.55 6.18 -5.72
C LEU A 189 6.58 6.65 -4.70
N GLY A 190 6.13 7.04 -3.51
CA GLY A 190 6.99 7.40 -2.38
C GLY A 190 7.88 6.24 -1.96
N LEU A 191 7.36 5.01 -1.96
CA LEU A 191 8.14 3.81 -1.66
C LEU A 191 9.05 3.39 -2.83
N VAL A 192 8.55 3.36 -4.06
CA VAL A 192 9.31 2.86 -5.22
C VAL A 192 10.49 3.76 -5.57
N PHE A 193 10.28 5.08 -5.52
CA PHE A 193 11.26 6.07 -5.93
C PHE A 193 11.95 6.77 -4.75
N HIS A 194 11.87 6.26 -3.51
CA HIS A 194 12.38 6.98 -2.33
C HIS A 194 13.84 7.44 -2.44
N ARG A 195 14.74 6.61 -3.00
CA ARG A 195 16.16 6.96 -3.18
C ARG A 195 16.36 8.05 -4.23
N LEU A 196 15.59 8.00 -5.31
CA LEU A 196 15.61 9.00 -6.38
C LEU A 196 15.00 10.33 -5.91
N ILE A 197 13.93 10.28 -5.10
CA ILE A 197 13.35 11.45 -4.46
C ILE A 197 14.35 12.08 -3.48
N ALA A 198 15.07 11.27 -2.71
CA ALA A 198 16.08 11.75 -1.77
C ALA A 198 17.27 12.44 -2.47
N THR A 199 17.53 12.13 -3.74
CA THR A 199 18.64 12.68 -4.53
C THR A 199 18.23 13.82 -5.46
N GLY A 200 16.92 14.11 -5.60
CA GLY A 200 16.45 15.32 -6.27
C GLY A 200 15.21 15.17 -7.14
N LEU A 201 14.70 13.95 -7.37
CA LEU A 201 13.48 13.75 -8.17
C LEU A 201 12.25 14.32 -7.44
N ALA A 202 11.55 15.24 -8.07
CA ALA A 202 10.33 15.84 -7.55
C ALA A 202 9.09 15.27 -8.25
N ILE A 203 8.27 14.51 -7.52
CA ILE A 203 6.99 13.98 -8.03
C ILE A 203 5.84 14.71 -7.34
N THR A 204 4.93 15.28 -8.13
CA THR A 204 3.74 15.99 -7.63
C THR A 204 2.46 15.45 -8.26
N ILE A 205 1.35 15.58 -7.53
CA ILE A 205 0.02 15.14 -7.99
C ILE A 205 -0.96 16.30 -7.83
N ASP A 206 -1.65 16.69 -8.90
CA ASP A 206 -2.72 17.68 -8.84
C ASP A 206 -3.98 17.26 -9.63
N VAL A 207 -5.01 18.10 -9.54
CA VAL A 207 -6.27 17.93 -10.26
C VAL A 207 -6.53 19.22 -11.02
N LEU A 208 -6.70 19.11 -12.34
CA LEU A 208 -7.03 20.20 -13.24
C LEU A 208 -8.52 20.15 -13.59
N ASP A 209 -9.24 21.23 -13.27
CA ASP A 209 -10.58 21.45 -13.78
C ASP A 209 -10.48 21.93 -15.24
N GLU A 210 -10.91 21.10 -16.19
CA GLU A 210 -10.85 21.38 -17.63
C GLU A 210 -11.80 22.50 -18.07
N ALA A 211 -12.89 22.74 -17.34
CA ALA A 211 -13.84 23.81 -17.66
C ALA A 211 -13.31 25.19 -17.24
N ILE A 212 -12.60 25.25 -16.11
CA ILE A 212 -12.05 26.50 -15.55
C ILE A 212 -10.59 26.71 -16.00
N GLY A 213 -9.90 25.66 -16.41
CA GLY A 213 -8.48 25.69 -16.81
C GLY A 213 -7.54 25.95 -15.64
N ARG A 214 -7.91 25.55 -14.42
CA ARG A 214 -7.13 25.78 -13.20
C ARG A 214 -6.89 24.51 -12.42
N ALA A 215 -5.63 24.31 -12.01
CA ALA A 215 -5.23 23.19 -11.17
C ALA A 215 -5.34 23.54 -9.69
N GLY A 216 -5.76 22.56 -8.88
CA GLY A 216 -5.76 22.63 -7.43
C GLY A 216 -4.34 22.72 -6.83
N ALA A 217 -4.27 22.71 -5.50
CA ALA A 217 -2.99 22.63 -4.80
C ALA A 217 -2.35 21.24 -5.04
N PRO A 218 -1.08 21.17 -5.46
CA PRO A 218 -0.42 19.90 -5.69
C PRO A 218 -0.11 19.22 -4.36
N ARG A 219 -0.21 17.89 -4.35
CA ARG A 219 0.34 17.03 -3.31
C ARG A 219 1.72 16.57 -3.72
N THR A 220 2.69 16.70 -2.83
CA THR A 220 4.07 16.23 -3.08
C THR A 220 4.20 14.80 -2.61
N VAL A 221 4.73 13.93 -3.47
CA VAL A 221 5.11 12.57 -3.10
C VAL A 221 6.39 12.65 -2.28
N ARG A 222 6.36 12.15 -1.04
CA ARG A 222 7.52 12.07 -0.17
C ARG A 222 8.10 10.67 -0.23
N GLY A 223 9.43 10.56 -0.32
CA GLY A 223 10.12 9.28 -0.24
C GLY A 223 9.86 8.60 1.11
N ILE A 224 9.51 7.31 1.08
CA ILE A 224 9.39 6.47 2.27
C ILE A 224 10.52 5.44 2.19
N ASP A 225 11.58 5.67 2.96
CA ASP A 225 12.74 4.77 3.01
C ASP A 225 12.44 3.57 3.92
N PRO A 226 12.37 2.32 3.39
CA PRO A 226 12.18 1.12 4.20
C PRO A 226 13.29 0.84 5.21
N PHE A 227 14.37 1.59 5.18
CA PHE A 227 15.53 1.48 6.06
C PHE A 227 15.75 2.75 6.89
N GLY A 228 14.81 3.72 6.84
CA GLY A 228 14.88 5.03 7.47
C GLY A 228 14.75 5.06 9.00
N TYR A 229 15.29 4.07 9.72
CA TYR A 229 15.38 4.12 11.18
C TYR A 229 16.54 5.03 11.64
N ARG A 230 16.38 5.70 12.78
CA ARG A 230 17.45 6.53 13.36
C ARG A 230 18.59 5.72 13.97
N VAL A 231 18.25 4.62 14.63
CA VAL A 231 19.18 3.68 15.26
C VAL A 231 18.64 2.29 14.98
N SER A 232 19.48 1.33 14.62
CA SER A 232 19.02 -0.04 14.35
C SER A 232 18.49 -0.70 15.62
N GLY A 233 17.59 -1.69 15.46
CA GLY A 233 17.09 -2.49 16.58
C GLY A 233 18.17 -3.30 17.30
N ARG A 234 19.32 -3.50 16.65
CA ARG A 234 20.47 -4.20 17.22
C ARG A 234 21.78 -3.54 16.80
N ALA A 235 22.75 -3.50 17.71
CA ALA A 235 24.10 -3.04 17.40
C ALA A 235 24.75 -3.93 16.33
N GLY A 236 25.57 -3.33 15.46
CA GLY A 236 26.20 -4.03 14.34
C GLY A 236 25.40 -4.02 13.04
N TYR A 237 24.25 -3.34 12.99
CA TYR A 237 23.41 -3.19 11.80
C TYR A 237 23.27 -1.71 11.39
N PRO A 238 23.22 -1.39 10.08
CA PRO A 238 23.22 -2.32 8.95
C PRO A 238 24.55 -3.07 8.81
N ARG A 239 24.47 -4.31 8.30
CA ARG A 239 25.62 -5.21 8.14
C ARG A 239 25.72 -5.67 6.69
N PRO A 240 26.90 -5.55 6.04
CA PRO A 240 27.09 -6.09 4.70
C PRO A 240 27.01 -7.61 4.73
N LEU A 241 26.35 -8.17 3.73
CA LEU A 241 26.33 -9.60 3.44
C LEU A 241 26.92 -9.82 2.04
N ALA A 242 27.67 -10.90 1.87
CA ALA A 242 28.21 -11.28 0.57
C ALA A 242 27.29 -12.28 -0.12
N ALA A 243 26.86 -11.99 -1.35
CA ALA A 243 26.17 -12.93 -2.21
C ALA A 243 26.90 -13.00 -3.55
N LEU A 244 27.27 -14.21 -4.00
CA LEU A 244 28.06 -14.42 -5.23
C LEU A 244 29.35 -13.58 -5.29
N GLY A 245 29.97 -13.31 -4.13
CA GLY A 245 31.19 -12.50 -4.02
C GLY A 245 30.97 -11.00 -4.26
N ARG A 246 29.73 -10.50 -4.12
CA ARG A 246 29.36 -9.09 -4.29
C ARG A 246 28.93 -8.46 -2.97
N ASP A 247 29.37 -7.24 -2.72
CA ASP A 247 29.00 -6.41 -1.56
C ASP A 247 27.74 -5.58 -1.83
N ALA A 248 26.74 -6.20 -2.45
CA ALA A 248 25.50 -5.56 -2.88
C ALA A 248 24.30 -5.86 -1.98
N VAL A 249 24.52 -6.58 -0.87
CA VAL A 249 23.47 -7.00 0.06
C VAL A 249 23.75 -6.39 1.43
N GLN A 250 22.75 -5.72 2.02
CA GLN A 250 22.84 -5.22 3.39
C GLN A 250 21.69 -5.78 4.22
N ALA A 251 22.04 -6.37 5.36
CA ALA A 251 21.10 -6.79 6.37
C ALA A 251 20.77 -5.64 7.31
N HIS A 252 19.49 -5.47 7.61
CA HIS A 252 18.97 -4.47 8.54
C HIS A 252 18.08 -5.14 9.59
N ILE A 253 18.14 -4.61 10.81
CA ILE A 253 17.22 -4.96 11.89
C ILE A 253 16.49 -3.68 12.30
N TRP A 254 15.18 -3.66 12.10
CA TRP A 254 14.33 -2.56 12.54
C TRP A 254 14.24 -2.50 14.07
N PRO A 255 14.18 -1.30 14.66
CA PRO A 255 13.76 -1.14 16.05
C PRO A 255 12.41 -1.80 16.32
N ALA A 256 12.38 -2.64 17.35
CA ALA A 256 11.14 -3.23 17.78
C ALA A 256 10.12 -2.15 18.18
N ARG A 257 8.84 -2.41 17.88
CA ARG A 257 7.71 -1.51 18.18
C ARG A 257 7.76 -0.16 17.46
N SER A 258 8.48 -0.06 16.35
CA SER A 258 8.41 1.11 15.50
C SER A 258 6.97 1.35 15.02
N SER A 259 6.46 2.56 15.24
CA SER A 259 5.23 3.07 14.62
C SER A 259 5.50 3.93 13.39
N ALA A 260 6.77 4.03 12.99
CA ALA A 260 7.22 4.87 11.89
C ALA A 260 6.58 4.39 10.56
N PRO A 261 6.18 5.30 9.66
CA PRO A 261 5.64 4.94 8.34
C PRO A 261 6.65 4.16 7.49
N GLU A 262 7.94 4.39 7.70
CA GLU A 262 9.06 3.66 7.09
C GLU A 262 9.06 2.17 7.48
N TYR A 263 8.56 1.84 8.67
CA TYR A 263 8.36 0.44 9.08
C TYR A 263 6.99 -0.09 8.67
N LYS A 264 5.93 0.71 8.82
CA LYS A 264 4.55 0.33 8.45
C LYS A 264 4.23 0.77 7.02
N LEU A 265 4.88 0.13 6.04
CA LEU A 265 4.76 0.48 4.63
C LEU A 265 3.29 0.39 4.17
N GLY A 266 2.76 1.46 3.58
CA GLY A 266 1.36 1.53 3.16
C GLY A 266 0.34 1.42 4.30
N GLY A 267 0.75 1.64 5.56
CA GLY A 267 -0.11 1.48 6.74
C GLY A 267 -0.24 0.03 7.23
N LEU A 268 0.38 -0.93 6.53
CA LEU A 268 0.34 -2.34 6.91
C LEU A 268 1.22 -2.61 8.15
N PRO A 269 0.92 -3.67 8.93
CA PRO A 269 1.79 -4.13 10.00
C PRO A 269 3.24 -4.33 9.49
N GLY A 270 4.23 -3.70 10.14
CA GLY A 270 5.60 -3.74 9.63
C GLY A 270 6.24 -5.14 9.58
N ARG A 271 5.66 -6.12 10.31
CA ARG A 271 6.01 -7.55 10.23
C ARG A 271 5.76 -8.16 8.85
N ASP A 272 4.83 -7.58 8.09
CA ASP A 272 4.44 -8.02 6.75
C ASP A 272 5.45 -7.55 5.70
N SER A 273 6.26 -6.55 6.05
CA SER A 273 7.34 -6.01 5.22
C SER A 273 8.73 -6.58 5.60
N GLN A 274 8.78 -7.76 6.24
CA GLN A 274 10.03 -8.48 6.47
C GLN A 274 10.59 -9.04 5.15
N GLY A 275 11.90 -9.22 5.05
CA GLY A 275 12.55 -9.88 3.91
C GLY A 275 13.26 -8.93 2.95
N PHE A 276 13.31 -9.28 1.66
CA PHE A 276 14.13 -8.63 0.64
C PHE A 276 13.51 -7.37 0.04
N PHE A 277 14.34 -6.36 -0.13
CA PHE A 277 14.07 -5.14 -0.87
C PHE A 277 15.08 -5.05 -2.00
N VAL A 278 14.62 -5.30 -3.23
CA VAL A 278 15.51 -5.44 -4.38
C VAL A 278 15.48 -4.15 -5.21
N TYR A 279 16.65 -3.61 -5.50
CA TYR A 279 16.83 -2.33 -6.17
C TYR A 279 17.58 -2.50 -7.48
N ARG A 280 17.23 -1.70 -8.48
CA ARG A 280 18.02 -1.53 -9.71
C ARG A 280 18.06 -0.05 -10.05
N ASN A 281 19.25 0.52 -10.21
CA ASN A 281 19.43 1.95 -10.52
C ASN A 281 18.59 2.85 -9.58
N ASP A 282 18.67 2.58 -8.28
CA ASP A 282 17.94 3.26 -7.19
C ASP A 282 16.40 3.15 -7.21
N ARG A 283 15.83 2.42 -8.17
CA ARG A 283 14.40 2.06 -8.21
C ARG A 283 14.16 0.76 -7.44
N LEU A 284 13.21 0.77 -6.51
CA LEU A 284 12.76 -0.45 -5.83
C LEU A 284 11.92 -1.31 -6.78
N LEU A 285 12.33 -2.56 -6.99
CA LEU A 285 11.63 -3.56 -7.82
C LEU A 285 10.78 -4.53 -6.99
N HIS A 286 11.16 -4.76 -5.73
CA HIS A 286 10.47 -5.68 -4.83
C HIS A 286 10.57 -5.18 -3.38
N ALA A 287 9.48 -5.29 -2.61
CA ALA A 287 9.38 -4.73 -1.27
C ALA A 287 8.88 -5.77 -0.26
N GLY A 288 9.79 -6.30 0.56
CA GLY A 288 9.48 -7.34 1.55
C GLY A 288 9.31 -8.73 0.92
N GLY A 289 8.93 -9.72 1.73
CA GLY A 289 8.89 -11.12 1.32
C GLY A 289 10.29 -11.75 1.19
N TRP A 290 10.33 -13.08 1.22
CA TRP A 290 11.60 -13.82 1.17
C TRP A 290 11.89 -14.45 -0.19
N LEU A 291 11.14 -14.08 -1.24
CA LEU A 291 11.36 -14.52 -2.63
C LEU A 291 11.51 -16.05 -2.82
N GLY A 292 10.87 -16.85 -1.96
CA GLY A 292 10.99 -18.31 -1.95
C GLY A 292 12.30 -18.86 -1.38
N VAL A 293 13.26 -17.99 -1.02
CA VAL A 293 14.52 -18.37 -0.35
C VAL A 293 14.22 -18.92 1.04
N LEU A 294 13.30 -18.27 1.77
CA LEU A 294 12.87 -18.66 3.10
C LEU A 294 11.35 -18.62 3.21
N ARG A 295 10.79 -19.33 4.20
CA ARG A 295 9.38 -19.16 4.59
C ARG A 295 9.29 -18.06 5.66
N PRO A 296 8.38 -17.08 5.51
CA PRO A 296 8.25 -15.98 6.47
C PRO A 296 7.91 -16.52 7.86
N ARG A 297 8.43 -15.85 8.90
CA ARG A 297 8.15 -16.21 10.29
C ARG A 297 7.88 -14.95 11.14
N PRO A 298 6.98 -15.00 12.13
CA PRO A 298 6.65 -13.83 12.95
C PRO A 298 7.77 -13.30 13.85
N ASP A 299 8.79 -14.11 14.13
CA ASP A 299 10.00 -13.74 14.87
C ASP A 299 10.97 -12.91 14.03
N TRP A 300 10.96 -13.05 12.70
CA TRP A 300 11.75 -12.23 11.77
C TRP A 300 11.08 -10.91 11.36
N ALA A 301 10.05 -10.48 12.08
CA ALA A 301 9.29 -9.26 11.76
C ALA A 301 10.16 -7.99 11.58
N LEU A 302 11.33 -7.95 12.23
CA LEU A 302 12.25 -6.81 12.18
C LEU A 302 13.31 -6.94 11.07
N ALA A 303 13.42 -8.09 10.41
CA ALA A 303 14.44 -8.37 9.42
C ALA A 303 14.08 -7.75 8.06
N ARG A 304 14.95 -6.88 7.55
CA ARG A 304 14.91 -6.42 6.15
C ARG A 304 16.28 -6.51 5.51
N VAL A 305 16.33 -6.87 4.25
CA VAL A 305 17.57 -7.05 3.49
C VAL A 305 17.49 -6.22 2.23
N SER A 306 18.35 -5.21 2.07
CA SER A 306 18.47 -4.52 0.78
C SER A 306 19.39 -5.30 -0.14
N VAL A 307 19.03 -5.38 -1.42
CA VAL A 307 19.79 -6.03 -2.48
C VAL A 307 19.88 -5.05 -3.65
N ASP A 308 21.06 -4.50 -3.87
CA ASP A 308 21.36 -3.60 -4.98
C ASP A 308 21.86 -4.41 -6.18
N LEU A 309 21.08 -4.44 -7.25
CA LEU A 309 21.40 -5.22 -8.44
C LEU A 309 22.49 -4.55 -9.26
N ASP A 310 23.64 -5.20 -9.31
CA ASP A 310 24.70 -4.93 -10.27
C ASP A 310 24.62 -5.87 -11.48
N ASP A 311 25.55 -5.71 -12.43
CA ASP A 311 25.59 -6.50 -13.67
C ASP A 311 25.68 -8.01 -13.46
N VAL A 312 26.18 -8.48 -12.30
CA VAL A 312 26.30 -9.92 -12.01
C VAL A 312 25.02 -10.43 -11.37
N LEU A 313 24.51 -9.76 -10.34
CA LEU A 313 23.27 -10.16 -9.68
C LEU A 313 22.07 -10.07 -10.62
N ALA A 314 22.06 -9.08 -11.53
CA ALA A 314 21.00 -8.91 -12.52
C ALA A 314 20.84 -10.10 -13.48
N GLN A 315 21.90 -10.88 -13.73
CA GLN A 315 21.85 -12.07 -14.60
C GLN A 315 21.05 -13.23 -13.98
N HIS A 316 20.91 -13.22 -12.65
CA HIS A 316 20.25 -14.26 -11.88
C HIS A 316 18.83 -13.87 -11.46
N ILE A 317 18.31 -12.77 -12.02
CA ILE A 317 17.00 -12.24 -11.71
C ILE A 317 16.17 -12.11 -12.97
N THR A 318 14.95 -12.65 -12.92
CA THR A 318 13.92 -12.30 -13.89
C THR A 318 13.00 -11.26 -13.26
N ILE A 319 12.99 -10.06 -13.85
CA ILE A 319 12.07 -9.00 -13.46
C ILE A 319 10.71 -9.36 -14.05
N ASN A 320 9.67 -9.42 -13.21
CA ASN A 320 8.31 -9.55 -13.71
C ASN A 320 8.02 -8.35 -14.64
N PRO A 321 7.46 -8.52 -15.85
CA PRO A 321 7.17 -7.39 -16.74
C PRO A 321 6.35 -6.26 -16.12
N GLU A 322 5.59 -6.52 -15.05
CA GLU A 322 4.88 -5.51 -14.25
C GLU A 322 5.77 -4.66 -13.34
N LYS A 323 7.06 -5.01 -13.23
CA LYS A 323 8.08 -4.45 -12.33
C LYS A 323 7.65 -4.37 -10.85
N SER A 324 6.70 -5.22 -10.47
CA SER A 324 6.09 -5.40 -9.14
C SER A 324 6.56 -6.70 -8.47
N GLY A 325 7.78 -7.11 -8.76
CA GLY A 325 8.37 -8.33 -8.20
C GLY A 325 9.47 -8.90 -9.07
N VAL A 326 10.29 -9.71 -8.44
CA VAL A 326 11.42 -10.39 -9.07
C VAL A 326 11.34 -11.87 -8.75
N THR A 327 11.81 -12.71 -9.67
CA THR A 327 12.08 -14.11 -9.39
C THR A 327 13.59 -14.34 -9.44
N LEU A 328 14.07 -15.10 -8.47
CA LEU A 328 15.48 -15.46 -8.34
C LEU A 328 15.71 -16.82 -8.98
N ASP A 329 16.83 -17.00 -9.67
CA ASP A 329 17.27 -18.33 -10.07
C ASP A 329 17.80 -19.14 -8.87
N ALA A 330 18.08 -20.42 -9.09
CA ALA A 330 18.60 -21.30 -8.04
C ALA A 330 19.96 -20.85 -7.49
N THR A 331 20.79 -20.22 -8.31
CA THR A 331 22.15 -19.79 -7.96
C THR A 331 22.12 -18.66 -6.95
N LEU A 332 21.39 -17.59 -7.26
CA LEU A 332 21.25 -16.44 -6.38
C LEU A 332 20.40 -16.78 -5.16
N SER A 333 19.35 -17.61 -5.31
CA SER A 333 18.57 -18.10 -4.17
C SER A 333 19.46 -18.84 -3.16
N ALA A 334 20.35 -19.72 -3.62
CA ALA A 334 21.26 -20.45 -2.73
C ALA A 334 22.29 -19.52 -2.06
N ALA A 335 22.86 -18.58 -2.82
CA ALA A 335 23.82 -17.61 -2.29
C ALA A 335 23.20 -16.70 -1.23
N LEU A 336 21.98 -16.19 -1.47
CA LEU A 336 21.26 -15.39 -0.48
C LEU A 336 20.87 -16.21 0.74
N HIS A 337 20.43 -17.47 0.57
CA HIS A 337 20.15 -18.35 1.70
C HIS A 337 21.39 -18.51 2.59
N GLN A 338 22.55 -18.79 1.99
CA GLN A 338 23.82 -18.92 2.73
C GLN A 338 24.21 -17.62 3.45
N ALA A 339 24.05 -16.48 2.77
CA ALA A 339 24.38 -15.18 3.34
C ALA A 339 23.51 -14.80 4.57
N LEU A 340 22.28 -15.31 4.65
CA LEU A 340 21.36 -15.03 5.75
C LEU A 340 21.56 -15.93 6.98
N THR A 341 22.22 -17.09 6.82
CA THR A 341 22.31 -18.12 7.87
C THR A 341 23.41 -17.92 8.91
N ASP A 342 24.27 -16.90 8.78
CA ASP A 342 25.45 -16.75 9.64
C ASP A 342 25.19 -16.25 11.07
N ASP A 343 23.96 -15.82 11.40
CA ASP A 343 23.46 -15.33 12.71
C ASP A 343 22.35 -14.25 12.54
N TYR A 344 22.19 -13.71 11.34
CA TYR A 344 21.30 -12.56 11.08
C TYR A 344 19.85 -12.79 11.50
N LEU A 345 19.28 -13.93 11.11
CA LEU A 345 17.88 -14.24 11.40
C LEU A 345 17.66 -14.50 12.89
N ASP A 346 18.64 -15.10 13.56
CA ASP A 346 18.63 -15.30 15.01
C ASP A 346 18.75 -13.96 15.74
N ASP A 347 19.53 -13.02 15.19
CA ASP A 347 19.66 -11.68 15.71
C ASP A 347 18.34 -10.91 15.65
N ALA A 348 17.63 -11.00 14.53
CA ALA A 348 16.31 -10.41 14.35
C ALA A 348 15.28 -11.04 15.29
N ALA A 349 15.24 -12.38 15.36
CA ALA A 349 14.35 -13.13 16.25
C ALA A 349 14.58 -12.79 17.72
N THR A 350 15.85 -12.76 18.15
CA THR A 350 16.20 -12.40 19.54
C THR A 350 15.81 -10.97 19.86
N THR A 351 16.00 -10.03 18.93
CA THR A 351 15.59 -8.63 19.11
C THR A 351 14.07 -8.50 19.25
N ALA A 352 13.31 -9.21 18.41
CA ALA A 352 11.84 -9.23 18.49
C ALA A 352 11.34 -9.85 19.80
N VAL A 353 11.94 -10.98 20.23
CA VAL A 353 11.59 -11.65 21.49
C VAL A 353 11.99 -10.82 22.71
N ALA A 354 13.17 -10.18 22.72
CA ALA A 354 13.61 -9.33 23.82
C ALA A 354 12.65 -8.17 24.04
N ALA A 355 12.15 -7.55 22.96
CA ALA A 355 11.15 -6.50 23.04
C ALA A 355 9.80 -6.99 23.62
N ARG A 356 9.39 -8.22 23.29
CA ARG A 356 8.21 -8.88 23.90
C ARG A 356 8.45 -9.21 25.38
N ARG A 357 9.66 -9.58 25.78
CA ARG A 357 10.01 -9.88 27.19
C ARG A 357 10.08 -8.64 28.08
N LEU A 358 10.53 -7.50 27.53
CA LEU A 358 10.57 -6.19 28.20
C LEU A 358 9.17 -5.63 28.53
N GLN A 359 8.09 -6.21 28.01
CA GLN A 359 6.71 -5.83 28.31
C GLN A 359 6.19 -6.30 29.68
N ARG A 360 6.95 -7.02 30.51
CA ARG A 360 6.39 -7.56 31.76
C ARG A 360 6.16 -6.50 32.85
N ARG A 361 4.99 -5.87 32.82
CA ARG A 361 3.88 -6.35 33.66
C ARG A 361 2.77 -6.75 32.71
N PRO A 362 2.54 -8.06 32.46
CA PRO A 362 1.34 -8.45 31.75
C PRO A 362 0.16 -7.90 32.55
N ILE A 363 -0.73 -7.17 31.88
CA ILE A 363 -2.05 -6.90 32.44
C ILE A 363 -2.73 -8.26 32.40
N SER A 364 -2.87 -8.87 33.58
CA SER A 364 -3.58 -10.13 33.70
C SER A 364 -5.07 -9.87 33.66
N VAL A 365 -5.78 -10.63 32.82
CA VAL A 365 -7.24 -10.64 32.75
C VAL A 365 -7.72 -12.07 32.95
N VAL A 366 -8.93 -12.26 33.43
CA VAL A 366 -9.58 -13.58 33.33
C VAL A 366 -9.77 -13.91 31.84
N GLU A 367 -9.64 -15.18 31.45
CA GLU A 367 -9.78 -15.60 30.05
C GLU A 367 -11.25 -15.45 29.58
N PRO A 368 -11.53 -14.80 28.43
CA PRO A 368 -12.87 -14.82 27.87
C PRO A 368 -13.17 -16.23 27.32
N GLY A 369 -14.28 -16.81 27.75
CA GLY A 369 -14.82 -18.05 27.21
C GLY A 369 -15.72 -17.80 25.99
N ILE A 370 -16.80 -18.56 25.89
CA ILE A 370 -17.74 -18.47 24.77
C ILE A 370 -18.53 -17.15 24.85
N GLY A 371 -18.70 -16.45 23.72
CA GLY A 371 -19.57 -15.27 23.62
C GLY A 371 -18.94 -14.04 22.96
N LEU A 372 -17.65 -14.10 22.59
CA LEU A 372 -16.98 -13.15 21.70
C LEU A 372 -16.71 -13.81 20.34
N PRO A 373 -16.57 -13.04 19.24
CA PRO A 373 -16.06 -13.55 17.97
C PRO A 373 -14.61 -14.04 18.07
N ASP A 374 -14.25 -15.03 17.25
CA ASP A 374 -12.91 -15.66 17.26
C ASP A 374 -11.78 -14.62 17.08
N ASP A 375 -11.91 -13.70 16.12
CA ASP A 375 -10.92 -12.63 15.88
C ASP A 375 -10.65 -11.77 17.12
N VAL A 376 -11.65 -11.58 17.98
CA VAL A 376 -11.51 -10.82 19.23
C VAL A 376 -10.85 -11.68 20.31
N ALA A 377 -11.22 -12.96 20.41
CA ALA A 377 -10.60 -13.90 21.34
C ALA A 377 -9.11 -14.09 21.05
N ASP A 378 -8.73 -14.19 19.78
CA ASP A 378 -7.33 -14.27 19.32
C ASP A 378 -6.54 -13.02 19.74
N GLU A 379 -7.12 -11.82 19.56
CA GLU A 379 -6.48 -10.57 20.00
C GLU A 379 -6.33 -10.51 21.53
N PHE A 380 -7.25 -11.09 22.31
CA PHE A 380 -7.07 -11.21 23.77
C PHE A 380 -5.87 -12.08 24.14
N ALA A 381 -5.70 -13.21 23.45
CA ALA A 381 -4.56 -14.11 23.66
C ALA A 381 -3.22 -13.46 23.23
N ASP A 382 -3.24 -12.61 22.21
CA ASP A 382 -2.07 -11.86 21.74
C ASP A 382 -1.72 -10.66 22.64
N SER A 383 -2.73 -10.00 23.23
CA SER A 383 -2.58 -8.75 23.97
C SER A 383 -2.47 -8.90 25.50
N PHE A 384 -3.01 -9.96 26.10
CA PHE A 384 -3.06 -10.14 27.56
C PHE A 384 -2.41 -11.46 28.02
N SER A 385 -2.17 -11.59 29.33
CA SER A 385 -1.93 -12.89 29.95
C SER A 385 -3.17 -13.29 30.76
N PHE A 386 -3.51 -14.57 30.75
CA PHE A 386 -4.65 -15.05 31.52
C PHE A 386 -4.28 -15.39 32.95
N VAL A 387 -5.23 -15.19 33.87
CA VAL A 387 -5.09 -15.58 35.27
C VAL A 387 -5.23 -17.10 35.37
N ASP A 388 -4.12 -17.82 35.57
CA ASP A 388 -4.09 -19.30 35.63
C ASP A 388 -5.01 -19.91 36.71
N THR A 389 -5.40 -19.12 37.72
CA THR A 389 -6.25 -19.56 38.83
C THR A 389 -7.75 -19.39 38.59
N ALA A 390 -8.16 -18.80 37.46
CA ALA A 390 -9.54 -18.47 37.17
C ALA A 390 -9.99 -19.14 35.86
N ASP A 391 -11.11 -19.89 35.90
CA ASP A 391 -11.62 -20.52 34.67
C ASP A 391 -12.15 -19.45 33.68
N PRO A 392 -12.22 -19.77 32.38
CA PRO A 392 -12.76 -18.86 31.37
C PRO A 392 -14.19 -18.40 31.66
N VAL A 393 -14.50 -17.16 31.27
CA VAL A 393 -15.79 -16.51 31.55
C VAL A 393 -16.63 -16.41 30.28
N ALA A 394 -17.80 -17.05 30.28
CA ALA A 394 -18.73 -16.93 29.17
C ALA A 394 -19.43 -15.55 29.18
N ILE A 395 -19.87 -15.08 28.02
CA ILE A 395 -20.63 -13.84 27.88
C ILE A 395 -21.96 -14.16 27.20
N GLY A 396 -23.06 -13.80 27.85
CA GLY A 396 -24.39 -14.18 27.41
C GLY A 396 -25.47 -13.15 27.70
N TRP A 397 -26.69 -13.45 27.26
CA TRP A 397 -27.87 -12.64 27.51
C TRP A 397 -28.82 -13.32 28.49
N ARG A 398 -29.28 -12.58 29.52
CA ARG A 398 -30.30 -13.03 30.48
C ARG A 398 -31.25 -11.90 30.79
N VAL A 399 -32.52 -12.20 31.03
CA VAL A 399 -33.48 -11.18 31.50
C VAL A 399 -33.18 -10.88 32.97
N LEU A 400 -32.72 -9.66 33.27
CA LEU A 400 -32.40 -9.20 34.62
C LEU A 400 -33.39 -8.11 35.08
N ALA A 401 -33.31 -7.68 36.34
CA ALA A 401 -34.07 -6.55 36.87
C ALA A 401 -33.81 -5.25 36.07
N ALA A 402 -34.77 -4.32 36.05
CA ALA A 402 -34.72 -3.16 35.15
C ALA A 402 -33.65 -2.13 35.57
N ASP A 403 -33.22 -2.18 36.81
CA ASP A 403 -32.16 -1.40 37.42
C ASP A 403 -30.77 -2.06 37.28
N ARG A 404 -30.65 -3.17 36.54
CA ARG A 404 -29.41 -3.90 36.29
C ARG A 404 -29.11 -3.93 34.79
N PHE A 405 -27.96 -3.40 34.40
CA PHE A 405 -27.41 -3.47 33.04
C PHE A 405 -26.77 -4.83 32.75
N PHE A 406 -26.03 -5.37 33.72
CA PHE A 406 -25.37 -6.68 33.64
C PHE A 406 -25.41 -7.42 34.99
N GLU A 407 -24.98 -8.68 35.03
CA GLU A 407 -24.78 -9.47 36.23
C GLU A 407 -23.48 -10.29 36.09
N VAL A 408 -22.68 -10.28 37.15
CA VAL A 408 -21.49 -11.13 37.29
C VAL A 408 -21.90 -12.37 38.07
N ASP A 409 -22.09 -13.48 37.37
CA ASP A 409 -22.47 -14.75 37.97
C ASP A 409 -21.21 -15.60 38.20
N LEU A 410 -20.72 -15.58 39.44
CA LEU A 410 -19.53 -16.34 39.86
C LEU A 410 -19.74 -17.85 39.85
N GLU A 411 -21.00 -18.32 39.99
CA GLU A 411 -21.32 -19.75 40.06
C GLU A 411 -21.29 -20.38 38.67
N SER A 412 -21.92 -19.74 37.69
CA SER A 412 -21.90 -20.20 36.29
C SER A 412 -20.73 -19.63 35.47
N ARG A 413 -19.87 -18.81 36.09
CA ARG A 413 -18.78 -18.06 35.44
C ARG A 413 -19.21 -17.38 34.14
N THR A 414 -20.36 -16.72 34.22
CA THR A 414 -20.96 -16.05 33.06
C THR A 414 -21.22 -14.59 33.36
N LEU A 415 -20.77 -13.72 32.47
CA LEU A 415 -21.17 -12.32 32.41
C LEU A 415 -22.49 -12.22 31.66
N TRP A 416 -23.58 -11.97 32.39
CA TRP A 416 -24.90 -11.81 31.81
C TRP A 416 -25.18 -10.34 31.49
N LEU A 417 -25.35 -10.02 30.22
CA LEU A 417 -25.91 -8.73 29.80
C LEU A 417 -27.45 -8.78 29.88
N ASN A 418 -28.08 -7.67 30.29
CA ASN A 418 -29.53 -7.65 30.44
C ASN A 418 -30.22 -7.66 29.07
N ALA A 419 -30.89 -8.78 28.76
CA ALA A 419 -31.60 -9.01 27.52
C ALA A 419 -32.73 -8.00 27.25
N ARG A 420 -33.19 -7.25 28.27
CA ARG A 420 -34.16 -6.15 28.12
C ARG A 420 -33.62 -5.02 27.23
N PHE A 421 -32.32 -4.73 27.33
CA PHE A 421 -31.66 -3.64 26.60
C PHE A 421 -31.04 -4.09 25.27
N ARG A 422 -31.07 -5.40 24.99
CA ARG A 422 -30.40 -6.00 23.83
C ARG A 422 -30.71 -5.31 22.50
N THR A 423 -31.98 -5.00 22.24
CA THR A 423 -32.40 -4.33 20.99
C THR A 423 -31.90 -2.89 20.91
N GLN A 424 -31.96 -2.16 22.03
CA GLN A 424 -31.51 -0.77 22.12
C GLN A 424 -30.00 -0.66 21.85
N LEU A 425 -29.24 -1.63 22.36
CA LEU A 425 -27.79 -1.74 22.20
C LEU A 425 -27.35 -2.20 20.80
N GLY A 426 -28.27 -2.38 19.86
CA GLY A 426 -27.99 -2.82 18.48
C GLY A 426 -27.94 -4.34 18.28
N GLY A 427 -28.34 -5.13 19.29
CA GLY A 427 -28.39 -6.59 19.25
C GLY A 427 -29.52 -7.14 18.37
N ARG A 428 -29.28 -8.33 17.79
CA ARG A 428 -30.25 -9.07 16.97
C ARG A 428 -30.64 -10.36 17.70
N ARG A 429 -31.94 -10.57 17.93
CA ARG A 429 -32.50 -11.70 18.74
C ARG A 429 -31.99 -13.12 18.37
N ARG A 430 -31.41 -13.34 17.19
CA ARG A 430 -31.00 -14.66 16.67
C ARG A 430 -29.49 -14.94 16.66
N SER A 431 -28.62 -13.98 16.95
CA SER A 431 -27.16 -14.20 16.96
C SER A 431 -26.67 -14.31 18.40
N ALA A 432 -25.84 -15.31 18.70
CA ALA A 432 -25.35 -15.55 20.05
C ALA A 432 -24.17 -14.63 20.41
N ASP A 433 -23.62 -13.91 19.44
CA ASP A 433 -22.37 -13.13 19.40
C ASP A 433 -22.58 -11.67 18.93
N ASP A 434 -23.83 -11.20 18.91
CA ASP A 434 -24.19 -9.83 18.54
C ASP A 434 -23.54 -8.77 19.44
N VAL A 435 -23.35 -7.56 18.91
CA VAL A 435 -22.75 -6.40 19.61
C VAL A 435 -21.35 -6.66 20.21
N PRO A 436 -20.38 -7.14 19.40
CA PRO A 436 -19.08 -7.60 19.88
C PRO A 436 -18.28 -6.52 20.62
N VAL A 437 -18.34 -5.27 20.16
CA VAL A 437 -17.68 -4.14 20.83
C VAL A 437 -18.23 -3.93 22.24
N LEU A 438 -19.55 -3.93 22.41
CA LEU A 438 -20.16 -3.72 23.71
C LEU A 438 -19.84 -4.87 24.67
N ARG A 439 -19.95 -6.12 24.21
CA ARG A 439 -19.59 -7.30 25.02
C ARG A 439 -18.16 -7.21 25.51
N THR A 440 -17.24 -6.86 24.60
CA THR A 440 -15.82 -6.68 24.93
C THR A 440 -15.60 -5.57 25.94
N LEU A 441 -16.28 -4.43 25.80
CA LEU A 441 -16.18 -3.31 26.74
C LEU A 441 -16.69 -3.67 28.13
N VAL A 442 -17.86 -4.30 28.23
CA VAL A 442 -18.42 -4.71 29.54
C VAL A 442 -17.59 -5.83 30.15
N TYR A 443 -17.04 -6.73 29.32
CA TYR A 443 -16.10 -7.74 29.77
C TYR A 443 -14.84 -7.13 30.38
N LEU A 444 -14.16 -6.25 29.66
CA LEU A 444 -12.97 -5.56 30.16
C LEU A 444 -13.25 -4.74 31.43
N LEU A 445 -14.47 -4.20 31.56
CA LEU A 445 -14.92 -3.48 32.75
C LEU A 445 -15.09 -4.40 33.96
N ALA A 446 -15.60 -5.62 33.77
CA ALA A 446 -16.06 -6.48 34.86
C ALA A 446 -15.24 -7.77 35.06
N GLN A 447 -14.25 -8.06 34.22
CA GLN A 447 -13.48 -9.32 34.25
C GLN A 447 -12.79 -9.55 35.61
N ASP A 448 -12.33 -8.48 36.26
CA ASP A 448 -11.65 -8.53 37.55
C ASP A 448 -12.59 -8.99 38.69
N MET A 449 -13.90 -8.88 38.48
CA MET A 449 -14.91 -9.38 39.40
C MET A 449 -14.98 -10.92 39.41
N PHE A 450 -14.43 -11.60 38.40
CA PHE A 450 -14.39 -13.07 38.30
C PHE A 450 -13.12 -13.71 38.87
N ASP A 451 -12.16 -12.90 39.29
CA ASP A 451 -10.92 -13.31 39.97
C ASP A 451 -11.10 -13.43 41.51
N ALA A 452 -12.34 -13.49 41.99
CA ALA A 452 -12.67 -13.56 43.40
C ALA A 452 -13.69 -14.68 43.70
N VAL A 453 -13.51 -15.36 44.84
CA VAL A 453 -14.47 -16.37 45.34
C VAL A 453 -15.77 -15.71 45.82
N ARG A 454 -15.68 -14.48 46.34
CA ARG A 454 -16.81 -13.62 46.71
C ARG A 454 -16.42 -12.17 46.50
N HIS A 455 -17.36 -11.34 46.05
CA HIS A 455 -17.13 -9.90 45.92
C HIS A 455 -16.97 -9.24 47.28
N SER A 456 -15.93 -8.42 47.42
CA SER A 456 -15.75 -7.54 48.57
C SER A 456 -16.80 -6.41 48.58
N ALA A 457 -17.02 -5.78 49.74
CA ALA A 457 -17.94 -4.63 49.85
C ALA A 457 -17.59 -3.50 48.85
N ARG A 458 -16.29 -3.27 48.62
CA ARG A 458 -15.80 -2.31 47.63
C ARG A 458 -16.18 -2.70 46.19
N GLN A 459 -16.02 -3.98 45.82
CA GLN A 459 -16.38 -4.46 44.49
C GLN A 459 -17.89 -4.38 44.26
N VAL A 460 -18.70 -4.69 45.28
CA VAL A 460 -20.16 -4.53 45.21
C VAL A 460 -20.53 -3.05 45.01
N GLU A 461 -19.95 -2.14 45.80
CA GLU A 461 -20.20 -0.70 45.67
C GLU A 461 -19.79 -0.15 44.29
N GLN A 462 -18.63 -0.60 43.79
CA GLN A 462 -18.12 -0.25 42.47
C GLN A 462 -19.05 -0.77 41.35
N MET A 463 -19.49 -2.01 41.44
CA MET A 463 -20.44 -2.59 40.50
C MET A 463 -21.77 -1.83 40.53
N ASP A 464 -22.32 -1.54 41.71
CA ASP A 464 -23.55 -0.74 41.84
C ASP A 464 -23.40 0.67 41.24
N ALA A 465 -22.23 1.31 41.37
CA ALA A 465 -21.94 2.58 40.74
C ALA A 465 -21.97 2.47 39.20
N TRP A 466 -21.30 1.46 38.63
CA TRP A 466 -21.31 1.20 37.19
C TRP A 466 -22.73 0.97 36.67
N GLN A 467 -23.53 0.16 37.37
CA GLN A 467 -24.91 -0.15 37.00
C GLN A 467 -25.75 1.13 36.92
N ARG A 468 -25.67 2.00 37.94
CA ARG A 468 -26.42 3.28 37.94
C ARG A 468 -26.03 4.18 36.76
N VAL A 469 -24.73 4.30 36.45
CA VAL A 469 -24.27 5.13 35.32
C VAL A 469 -24.73 4.56 33.99
N LEU A 470 -24.59 3.26 33.79
CA LEU A 470 -24.98 2.60 32.54
C LEU A 470 -26.50 2.64 32.31
N ILE A 471 -27.30 2.47 33.37
CA ILE A 471 -28.76 2.62 33.30
C ILE A 471 -29.15 4.08 32.99
N ALA A 472 -28.50 5.07 33.61
CA ALA A 472 -28.74 6.48 33.29
C ALA A 472 -28.37 6.82 31.83
N ALA A 473 -27.27 6.24 31.32
CA ALA A 473 -26.87 6.40 29.93
C ALA A 473 -27.89 5.80 28.95
N LEU A 474 -28.42 4.60 29.24
CA LEU A 474 -29.50 3.99 28.46
C LEU A 474 -30.77 4.85 28.45
N ALA A 475 -31.15 5.43 29.59
CA ALA A 475 -32.33 6.28 29.68
C ALA A 475 -32.17 7.58 28.88
N ALA A 476 -30.96 8.15 28.83
CA ALA A 476 -30.66 9.34 28.02
C ALA A 476 -30.74 9.05 26.51
N ASP A 477 -30.38 7.84 26.10
CA ASP A 477 -30.46 7.38 24.71
C ASP A 477 -31.94 7.18 24.27
N GLU A 478 -32.84 6.76 25.17
CA GLU A 478 -34.29 6.72 24.89
C GLU A 478 -34.93 8.11 24.71
N GLY A 479 -34.34 9.15 25.34
CA GLY A 479 -34.83 10.53 25.31
C GLY A 479 -34.37 11.36 24.11
N SER A 480 -33.48 10.84 23.27
CA SER A 480 -32.95 11.55 22.11
C SER A 480 -33.82 11.28 20.87
N PRO A 481 -34.40 12.29 20.20
CA PRO A 481 -35.14 12.08 18.97
C PRO A 481 -34.20 11.54 17.88
N LYS A 482 -34.60 10.42 17.25
CA LYS A 482 -33.92 9.83 16.09
C LYS A 482 -33.97 10.72 14.85
#